data_AF-A0A7S0Y7C3-F1
#
_entry.id   AF-A0A7S0Y7C3-F1
#
_cell.length_a   1.000
_cell.length_b   1.000
_cell.length_c   1.000
_cell.angle_alpha   90.00
_cell.angle_beta   90.00
_cell.angle_gamma   90.00
#
_symmetry.space_group_name_H-M   'P 1'
#
loop_
_entity.id
_entity.type
_entity.pdbx_description
1 polymer ?
#
loop_
_entity_poly.entity_id
_entity_poly.type
_entity_poly.pdbx_seq_one_letter_code
_entity_poly.pdbx_strand_id
1 'polypeptide(L)'
;WKDPDSRIGFFNDACRNKQAILALEQEFGPVIVGEWSLATDNCAMWLNGFNDNLPGFPRSPCKYIPCAAPYMGEDYQPGTPVDPTKPMQGPYGTGMSGPSFGLCPVGRDWIKESNPLTGRDWVEAPPRAPRGYDDTDNVMMLLAYKKISAYSGVGHGFYFWNFRTDLNEPHWSYMLAVERGWMPQGNFNDPRIQNACRNEDEMAYKCYLKHDMPEQNVLKAIDYILSQKNETATVYEKSVLDMKGGELNDAANDMIADYFDDNKVAGITCDFGGIGMLVEENKTVTEENFVDWDVAYFGIVENKGLNWWQLALVVLLGSIFGATIGFAIGMRFNKKFNKMVRKSTFGRRMTSSGNDLLKNTLSLSDFSGLDLDDIDDVGENYDYGSPENVPLRG
;
A
#
# COMPACT_ATOMS: atom_id res chain seq x y z
N TRP A 1 20.99 11.45 -6.68
CA TRP A 1 19.69 10.95 -6.18
C TRP A 1 19.78 9.47 -5.98
N LYS A 2 19.32 8.96 -4.83
CA LYS A 2 19.15 7.51 -4.64
C LYS A 2 18.14 7.00 -5.67
N ASP A 3 18.39 5.83 -6.23
CA ASP A 3 17.43 5.18 -7.12
C ASP A 3 16.12 4.89 -6.38
N PRO A 4 14.97 4.90 -7.07
CA PRO A 4 13.73 4.43 -6.49
C PRO A 4 13.91 3.03 -5.89
N ASP A 5 13.43 2.87 -4.67
CA ASP A 5 13.69 1.70 -3.84
C ASP A 5 12.47 1.39 -2.98
N SER A 6 12.49 0.23 -2.33
CA SER A 6 11.45 -0.16 -1.38
C SER A 6 11.51 0.70 -0.13
N ARG A 7 10.42 0.73 0.63
CA ARG A 7 10.42 1.38 1.95
C ARG A 7 11.53 0.82 2.85
N ILE A 8 11.75 -0.51 2.83
CA ILE A 8 12.84 -1.18 3.57
C ILE A 8 14.19 -0.69 3.05
N GLY A 9 14.33 -0.56 1.73
CA GLY A 9 15.50 0.03 1.09
C GLY A 9 15.83 1.43 1.62
N PHE A 10 14.83 2.32 1.71
CA PHE A 10 14.99 3.65 2.29
C PHE A 10 15.26 3.61 3.80
N PHE A 11 14.64 2.70 4.55
CA PHE A 11 14.85 2.52 5.98
C PHE A 11 16.27 2.05 6.30
N ASN A 12 16.74 1.02 5.59
CA ASN A 12 18.10 0.51 5.73
C ASN A 12 19.13 1.58 5.38
N ASP A 13 18.94 2.29 4.27
CA ASP A 13 19.82 3.40 3.88
C ASP A 13 19.86 4.51 4.94
N ALA A 14 18.70 4.90 5.49
CA ALA A 14 18.61 5.88 6.55
C ALA A 14 19.45 5.49 7.77
N CYS A 15 19.34 4.24 8.22
CA CYS A 15 20.08 3.73 9.38
C CYS A 15 21.57 3.56 9.12
N ARG A 16 21.95 3.17 7.89
CA ARG A 16 23.35 2.94 7.52
C ARG A 16 24.19 4.21 7.42
N ASN A 17 23.54 5.38 7.32
CA ASN A 17 24.24 6.65 7.46
C ASN A 17 25.03 6.76 8.78
N LYS A 18 24.66 6.01 9.84
CA LYS A 18 25.46 5.91 11.07
C LYS A 18 26.92 5.55 10.79
N GLN A 19 27.16 4.55 9.94
CA GLN A 19 28.52 4.08 9.63
C GLN A 19 29.31 5.13 8.86
N ALA A 20 28.67 5.78 7.88
CA ALA A 20 29.29 6.86 7.12
C ALA A 20 29.65 8.05 8.01
N ILE A 21 28.76 8.42 8.93
CA ILE A 21 28.99 9.49 9.90
C ILE A 21 30.14 9.13 10.84
N LEU A 22 30.18 7.91 11.40
CA LEU A 22 31.30 7.45 12.25
C LEU A 22 32.64 7.50 11.53
N ALA A 23 32.68 7.04 10.28
CA ALA A 23 33.90 7.07 9.48
C ALA A 23 34.38 8.51 9.26
N LEU A 24 33.46 9.42 8.94
CA LEU A 24 33.78 10.85 8.80
C LEU A 24 34.24 11.46 10.13
N GLU A 25 33.64 11.09 11.25
CA GLU A 25 34.06 11.58 12.57
C GLU A 25 35.45 11.10 12.99
N GLN A 26 35.77 9.84 12.67
CA GLN A 26 37.09 9.27 12.92
C GLN A 26 38.19 9.96 12.11
N GLU A 27 37.89 10.33 10.86
CA GLU A 27 38.87 10.94 9.95
C GLU A 27 38.96 12.47 10.09
N PHE A 28 37.83 13.16 10.28
CA PHE A 28 37.74 14.62 10.15
C PHE A 28 37.21 15.33 11.41
N GLY A 29 36.72 14.59 12.42
CA GLY A 29 36.14 15.15 13.64
C GLY A 29 34.62 15.37 13.56
N PRO A 30 34.01 16.08 14.54
CA PRO A 30 32.55 16.17 14.71
C PRO A 30 31.76 16.44 13.43
N VAL A 31 30.77 15.59 13.13
CA VAL A 31 29.94 15.70 11.91
C VAL A 31 28.52 16.14 12.26
N ILE A 32 28.03 17.15 11.54
CA ILE A 32 26.62 17.54 11.52
C ILE A 32 26.09 17.30 10.09
N VAL A 33 24.94 16.65 9.97
CA VAL A 33 24.26 16.45 8.68
C VAL A 33 23.62 17.77 8.26
N GLY A 34 24.34 18.53 7.41
CA GLY A 34 23.96 19.88 7.01
C GLY A 34 22.66 19.97 6.20
N GLU A 35 22.31 18.93 5.44
CA GLU A 35 21.09 18.91 4.63
C GLU A 35 20.56 17.47 4.52
N TRP A 36 19.25 17.32 4.72
CA TRP A 36 18.51 16.10 4.42
C TRP A 36 17.01 16.41 4.30
N SER A 37 16.26 15.55 3.61
CA SER A 37 14.80 15.66 3.49
C SER A 37 14.14 14.28 3.62
N LEU A 38 12.80 14.23 3.57
CA LEU A 38 12.04 12.98 3.54
C LEU A 38 11.75 12.50 2.12
N ALA A 39 12.28 13.16 1.10
CA ALA A 39 12.03 12.79 -0.29
C ALA A 39 12.59 11.40 -0.61
N THR A 40 11.71 10.54 -1.12
CA THR A 40 12.03 9.20 -1.65
C THR A 40 11.93 9.15 -3.18
N ASP A 41 11.67 10.30 -3.80
CA ASP A 41 11.58 10.50 -5.23
C ASP A 41 12.15 11.89 -5.58
N ASN A 42 12.11 12.23 -6.86
CA ASN A 42 12.58 13.52 -7.35
C ASN A 42 11.45 14.30 -8.05
N CYS A 43 10.21 14.08 -7.63
CA CYS A 43 9.01 14.58 -8.32
C CYS A 43 8.66 16.03 -8.02
N ALA A 44 9.20 16.61 -6.95
CA ALA A 44 8.95 18.01 -6.62
C ALA A 44 9.31 18.92 -7.82
N MET A 45 8.36 19.79 -8.19
CA MET A 45 8.49 20.66 -9.36
C MET A 45 9.83 21.42 -9.36
N TRP A 46 10.58 21.27 -10.46
CA TRP A 46 11.88 21.90 -10.68
C TRP A 46 12.98 21.59 -9.64
N LEU A 47 12.83 20.51 -8.88
CA LEU A 47 13.82 20.08 -7.88
C LEU A 47 15.24 19.89 -8.47
N ASN A 48 15.33 19.39 -9.70
CA ASN A 48 16.60 19.18 -10.39
C ASN A 48 17.13 20.43 -11.12
N GLY A 49 16.35 21.52 -11.11
CA GLY A 49 16.65 22.74 -11.84
C GLY A 49 15.43 23.29 -12.58
N PHE A 50 15.40 24.61 -12.68
CA PHE A 50 14.46 25.30 -13.56
C PHE A 50 14.80 24.92 -15.02
N ASN A 51 13.84 24.36 -15.76
CA ASN A 51 14.01 23.77 -17.10
C ASN A 51 14.75 22.43 -17.22
N ASP A 52 15.15 21.78 -16.13
CA ASP A 52 16.01 20.60 -16.28
C ASP A 52 15.69 19.52 -15.26
N ASN A 53 14.69 18.70 -15.58
CA ASN A 53 14.87 17.30 -15.25
C ASN A 53 15.87 16.73 -16.26
N LEU A 54 17.00 16.26 -15.74
CA LEU A 54 17.98 15.48 -16.51
C LEU A 54 17.25 14.38 -17.31
N PRO A 55 17.72 14.02 -18.51
CA PRO A 55 17.15 12.89 -19.26
C PRO A 55 17.03 11.64 -18.37
N GLY A 56 15.84 11.04 -18.35
CA GLY A 56 15.53 9.90 -17.47
C GLY A 56 14.93 10.27 -16.10
N PHE A 57 14.65 11.55 -15.85
CA PHE A 57 13.94 12.01 -14.66
C PHE A 57 12.55 12.60 -14.99
N PRO A 58 11.55 12.44 -14.10
CA PRO A 58 11.64 11.77 -12.80
C PRO A 58 11.77 10.25 -12.95
N ARG A 59 12.49 9.61 -12.01
CA ARG A 59 12.73 8.15 -12.05
C ARG A 59 11.50 7.33 -11.67
N SER A 60 10.44 7.99 -11.19
CA SER A 60 9.16 7.40 -10.81
C SER A 60 8.01 8.29 -11.30
N PRO A 61 6.82 7.73 -11.53
CA PRO A 61 5.65 8.53 -11.83
C PRO A 61 5.33 9.46 -10.66
N CYS A 62 4.94 10.69 -10.97
CA CYS A 62 4.70 11.74 -9.97
C CYS A 62 3.21 12.02 -9.75
N LYS A 63 2.87 12.40 -8.52
CA LYS A 63 1.53 12.89 -8.20
C LYS A 63 1.43 14.35 -8.60
N TYR A 64 0.24 14.77 -9.01
CA TYR A 64 -0.05 16.15 -9.36
C TYR A 64 -1.12 16.72 -8.41
N ILE A 65 -0.87 17.94 -7.93
CA ILE A 65 -1.80 18.71 -7.08
C ILE A 65 -2.07 20.07 -7.74
N PRO A 66 -3.15 20.78 -7.39
CA PRO A 66 -3.33 22.16 -7.81
C PRO A 66 -2.08 22.99 -7.48
N CYS A 67 -1.60 23.75 -8.45
CA CYS A 67 -0.47 24.66 -8.22
C CYS A 67 -0.82 25.69 -7.13
N ALA A 68 0.18 26.12 -6.37
CA ALA A 68 0.00 27.20 -5.40
C ALA A 68 -0.36 28.52 -6.10
N ALA A 69 -1.09 29.37 -5.39
CA ALA A 69 -1.38 30.71 -5.85
C ALA A 69 -0.05 31.50 -5.99
N PRO A 70 0.07 32.36 -7.02
CA PRO A 70 1.23 33.22 -7.18
C PRO A 70 1.41 34.16 -5.99
N TYR A 71 2.64 34.29 -5.49
CA TYR A 71 2.91 35.16 -4.34
C TYR A 71 2.72 36.66 -4.63
N MET A 72 2.75 37.05 -5.91
CA MET A 72 2.43 38.43 -6.34
C MET A 72 0.93 38.67 -6.58
N GLY A 73 0.08 37.64 -6.45
CA GLY A 73 -1.35 37.70 -6.76
C GLY A 73 -1.67 37.33 -8.22
N GLU A 74 -2.87 36.78 -8.44
CA GLU A 74 -3.31 36.22 -9.73
C GLU A 74 -3.35 37.26 -10.86
N ASP A 75 -3.67 38.51 -10.53
CA ASP A 75 -3.81 39.59 -11.53
C ASP A 75 -2.47 40.24 -11.93
N TYR A 76 -1.38 39.98 -11.18
CA TYR A 76 -0.12 40.71 -11.33
C TYR A 76 1.00 39.86 -11.94
N GLN A 77 0.94 38.54 -11.85
CA GLN A 77 1.98 37.66 -12.32
C GLN A 77 1.61 37.03 -13.68
N PRO A 78 2.34 37.38 -14.78
CA PRO A 78 2.05 36.83 -16.11
C PRO A 78 2.11 35.31 -16.13
N GLY A 79 1.13 34.68 -16.79
CA GLY A 79 1.07 33.22 -16.90
C GLY A 79 0.62 32.51 -15.63
N THR A 80 0.07 33.24 -14.65
CA THR A 80 -0.61 32.66 -13.48
C THR A 80 -2.07 33.12 -13.41
N PRO A 81 -2.99 32.28 -12.90
CA PRO A 81 -2.79 30.88 -12.55
C PRO A 81 -2.46 30.02 -13.78
N VAL A 82 -1.88 28.84 -13.55
CA VAL A 82 -1.58 27.87 -14.61
C VAL A 82 -2.89 27.49 -15.31
N ASP A 83 -2.92 27.58 -16.64
CA ASP A 83 -4.13 27.35 -17.44
C ASP A 83 -4.59 25.88 -17.33
N PRO A 84 -5.80 25.59 -16.82
CA PRO A 84 -6.25 24.21 -16.63
C PRO A 84 -6.58 23.48 -17.94
N THR A 85 -6.69 24.21 -19.06
CA THR A 85 -7.02 23.63 -20.38
C THR A 85 -5.79 23.28 -21.19
N LYS A 86 -4.61 23.76 -20.77
CA LYS A 86 -3.37 23.54 -21.51
C LYS A 86 -2.59 22.37 -20.91
N PRO A 87 -1.89 21.59 -21.77
CA PRO A 87 -0.97 20.54 -21.32
C PRO A 87 0.23 21.17 -20.61
N MET A 88 1.40 20.52 -20.65
CA MET A 88 2.62 21.05 -20.04
C MET A 88 2.85 22.50 -20.48
N GLN A 89 2.72 23.39 -19.51
CA GLN A 89 3.07 24.79 -19.63
C GLN A 89 4.52 24.90 -19.24
N GLY A 90 5.26 25.68 -20.02
CA GLY A 90 6.68 25.85 -19.83
C GLY A 90 7.06 26.28 -18.40
N PRO A 91 8.35 26.31 -18.14
CA PRO A 91 9.38 26.31 -19.17
C PRO A 91 9.83 24.87 -19.51
N TYR A 92 10.18 24.62 -20.78
CA TYR A 92 10.38 23.26 -21.33
C TYR A 92 11.84 22.79 -21.16
N GLY A 93 11.99 21.55 -20.71
CA GLY A 93 13.28 20.90 -20.47
C GLY A 93 13.44 19.55 -21.17
N THR A 94 14.49 18.80 -20.84
CA THR A 94 14.71 17.43 -21.33
C THR A 94 13.84 16.38 -20.64
N GLY A 95 13.29 16.69 -19.47
CA GLY A 95 12.42 15.80 -18.69
C GLY A 95 11.08 16.45 -18.31
N MET A 96 10.21 15.66 -17.68
CA MET A 96 8.88 16.12 -17.25
C MET A 96 8.95 16.68 -15.82
N SER A 97 8.92 18.00 -15.68
CA SER A 97 8.91 18.67 -14.36
C SER A 97 8.10 19.95 -14.34
N GLY A 98 7.28 20.18 -15.38
CA GLY A 98 6.52 21.42 -15.55
C GLY A 98 5.07 21.28 -15.08
N PRO A 99 4.42 22.41 -14.77
CA PRO A 99 2.99 22.43 -14.50
C PRO A 99 2.19 22.02 -15.76
N SER A 100 1.09 21.32 -15.57
CA SER A 100 0.21 20.89 -16.67
C SER A 100 -1.24 20.84 -16.20
N PHE A 101 -2.18 21.30 -17.03
CA PHE A 101 -3.61 21.29 -16.72
C PHE A 101 -3.94 21.92 -15.36
N GLY A 102 -3.26 23.02 -15.00
CA GLY A 102 -3.46 23.71 -13.72
C GLY A 102 -2.85 22.99 -12.50
N LEU A 103 -2.12 21.90 -12.73
CA LEU A 103 -1.54 21.06 -11.69
C LEU A 103 -0.01 21.09 -11.73
N CYS A 104 0.60 20.98 -10.56
CA CYS A 104 2.04 20.97 -10.35
C CYS A 104 2.46 19.58 -9.84
N PRO A 105 3.58 19.03 -10.35
CA PRO A 105 4.10 17.76 -9.86
C PRO A 105 4.68 17.92 -8.45
N VAL A 106 4.42 16.92 -7.63
CA VAL A 106 4.86 16.76 -6.24
C VAL A 106 5.27 15.30 -6.02
N GLY A 107 5.75 14.96 -4.82
CA GLY A 107 6.12 13.60 -4.41
C GLY A 107 4.99 12.59 -4.61
N ARG A 108 5.33 11.30 -4.55
CA ARG A 108 4.36 10.20 -4.67
C ARG A 108 3.84 9.73 -3.30
N ASP A 109 2.73 9.00 -3.33
CA ASP A 109 2.20 8.32 -2.14
C ASP A 109 2.80 6.91 -2.00
N TRP A 110 2.86 6.43 -0.76
CA TRP A 110 3.14 5.02 -0.45
C TRP A 110 1.84 4.24 -0.27
N ILE A 111 1.82 3.01 -0.79
CA ILE A 111 0.65 2.13 -0.73
C ILE A 111 0.86 1.09 0.38
N LYS A 112 -0.18 0.73 1.14
CA LYS A 112 -0.13 -0.36 2.11
C LYS A 112 0.27 -1.67 1.41
N GLU A 113 1.37 -2.26 1.86
CA GLU A 113 1.86 -3.52 1.31
C GLU A 113 1.06 -4.70 1.87
N SER A 114 0.73 -5.66 1.01
CA SER A 114 0.09 -6.92 1.44
C SER A 114 1.07 -7.83 2.19
N ASN A 115 2.35 -7.76 1.82
CA ASN A 115 3.47 -8.34 2.56
C ASN A 115 4.59 -7.29 2.63
N PRO A 116 4.69 -6.56 3.75
CA PRO A 116 5.62 -5.45 3.91
C PRO A 116 7.10 -5.90 3.92
N LEU A 117 7.36 -7.21 4.00
CA LEU A 117 8.70 -7.79 3.91
C LEU A 117 9.21 -7.87 2.47
N THR A 118 8.31 -7.73 1.49
CA THR A 118 8.72 -7.85 0.08
C THR A 118 9.20 -6.54 -0.48
N GLY A 119 8.73 -5.38 -0.02
CA GLY A 119 9.20 -4.10 -0.57
C GLY A 119 8.99 -3.97 -2.09
N ARG A 120 8.09 -4.74 -2.69
CA ARG A 120 7.91 -4.82 -4.16
C ARG A 120 6.89 -3.82 -4.70
N ASP A 121 5.94 -3.40 -3.87
CA ASP A 121 4.74 -2.73 -4.37
C ASP A 121 5.01 -1.32 -4.92
N TRP A 122 6.18 -0.70 -4.66
CA TRP A 122 6.46 0.67 -5.10
C TRP A 122 6.69 0.82 -6.61
N VAL A 123 7.15 -0.22 -7.30
CA VAL A 123 7.47 -0.19 -8.74
C VAL A 123 6.18 -0.03 -9.56
N GLU A 124 5.14 -0.77 -9.18
CA GLU A 124 3.85 -0.80 -9.89
C GLU A 124 2.80 0.10 -9.25
N ALA A 125 3.06 0.61 -8.04
CA ALA A 125 2.15 1.48 -7.34
C ALA A 125 1.84 2.75 -8.16
N PRO A 126 0.56 3.12 -8.34
CA PRO A 126 0.22 4.43 -8.87
C PRO A 126 0.83 5.55 -8.01
N PRO A 127 1.14 6.71 -8.60
CA PRO A 127 1.74 7.84 -7.88
C PRO A 127 0.82 8.42 -6.79
N ARG A 128 -0.50 8.24 -6.93
CA ARG A 128 -1.49 8.57 -5.91
C ARG A 128 -2.08 7.27 -5.36
N ALA A 129 -2.06 7.11 -4.05
CA ALA A 129 -2.57 5.90 -3.41
C ALA A 129 -4.10 5.82 -3.55
N PRO A 130 -4.66 4.63 -3.88
CA PRO A 130 -6.10 4.42 -3.83
C PRO A 130 -6.65 4.66 -2.42
N ARG A 131 -7.91 5.11 -2.34
CA ARG A 131 -8.56 5.41 -1.07
C ARG A 131 -8.55 4.18 -0.15
N GLY A 132 -8.04 4.33 1.07
CA GLY A 132 -7.94 3.27 2.08
C GLY A 132 -6.60 2.51 2.07
N TYR A 133 -5.81 2.68 1.00
CA TYR A 133 -4.51 2.04 0.81
C TYR A 133 -3.33 3.01 0.93
N ASP A 134 -3.56 4.28 1.28
CA ASP A 134 -2.48 5.23 1.56
C ASP A 134 -1.79 4.88 2.88
N ASP A 135 -0.46 4.79 2.83
CA ASP A 135 0.43 4.51 3.95
C ASP A 135 1.57 5.53 4.04
N THR A 136 1.46 6.63 3.29
CA THR A 136 2.51 7.66 3.17
C THR A 136 2.92 8.20 4.53
N ASP A 137 1.95 8.51 5.39
CA ASP A 137 2.25 9.13 6.68
C ASP A 137 3.07 8.21 7.60
N ASN A 138 2.76 6.91 7.61
CA ASN A 138 3.48 5.94 8.43
C ASN A 138 4.89 5.69 7.88
N VAL A 139 5.03 5.52 6.56
CA VAL A 139 6.34 5.35 5.90
C VAL A 139 7.24 6.55 6.19
N MET A 140 6.70 7.76 6.03
CA MET A 140 7.47 9.00 6.19
C MET A 140 7.84 9.27 7.64
N MET A 141 6.93 8.98 8.59
CA MET A 141 7.23 9.05 10.02
C MET A 141 8.38 8.09 10.39
N LEU A 142 8.30 6.84 9.94
CA LEU A 142 9.33 5.85 10.26
C LEU A 142 10.67 6.20 9.61
N LEU A 143 10.65 6.67 8.35
CA LEU A 143 11.84 7.15 7.67
C LEU A 143 12.48 8.33 8.42
N ALA A 144 11.67 9.27 8.91
CA ALA A 144 12.14 10.39 9.72
C ALA A 144 12.82 9.89 10.99
N TYR A 145 12.20 8.96 11.72
CA TYR A 145 12.76 8.44 12.97
C TYR A 145 14.10 7.73 12.74
N LYS A 146 14.20 6.91 11.68
CA LYS A 146 15.45 6.23 11.32
C LYS A 146 16.56 7.21 10.93
N LYS A 147 16.25 8.24 10.13
CA LYS A 147 17.22 9.31 9.79
C LYS A 147 17.68 10.08 11.02
N ILE A 148 16.75 10.52 11.88
CA ILE A 148 17.05 11.24 13.12
C ILE A 148 17.89 10.36 14.06
N SER A 149 17.56 9.07 14.20
CA SER A 149 18.34 8.09 14.96
C SER A 149 19.79 8.04 14.50
N ALA A 150 20.01 7.99 13.18
CA ALA A 150 21.35 7.98 12.62
C ALA A 150 22.09 9.31 12.85
N TYR A 151 21.44 10.44 12.60
CA TYR A 151 22.09 11.75 12.56
C TYR A 151 22.36 12.34 13.94
N SER A 152 21.48 12.09 14.90
CA SER A 152 21.60 12.60 16.27
C SER A 152 22.05 11.53 17.28
N GLY A 153 21.89 10.24 16.99
CA GLY A 153 22.32 9.17 17.87
C GLY A 153 23.82 8.89 17.78
N VAL A 154 24.42 9.18 16.62
CA VAL A 154 25.83 8.93 16.33
C VAL A 154 26.55 10.22 15.97
N GLY A 155 25.98 11.04 15.08
CA GLY A 155 26.51 12.36 14.76
C GLY A 155 26.12 13.45 15.76
N HIS A 156 26.51 14.69 15.46
CA HIS A 156 26.22 15.87 16.27
C HIS A 156 24.92 16.60 15.88
N GLY A 157 24.00 15.91 15.19
CA GLY A 157 22.71 16.45 14.78
C GLY A 157 22.61 16.81 13.30
N PHE A 158 21.60 17.61 12.95
CA PHE A 158 21.23 17.84 11.55
C PHE A 158 20.49 19.16 11.32
N TYR A 159 20.40 19.56 10.06
CA TYR A 159 19.47 20.59 9.58
C TYR A 159 18.59 20.01 8.46
N PHE A 160 17.27 20.13 8.63
CA PHE A 160 16.30 19.65 7.65
C PHE A 160 16.21 20.63 6.47
N TRP A 161 16.34 20.10 5.26
CA TRP A 161 16.16 20.81 4.01
C TRP A 161 14.73 20.61 3.48
N ASN A 162 13.85 21.60 3.55
CA ASN A 162 14.01 22.97 4.06
C ASN A 162 12.88 23.30 5.06
N PHE A 163 12.91 24.48 5.67
CA PHE A 163 11.92 24.94 6.63
C PHE A 163 10.49 24.93 6.06
N ARG A 164 10.32 25.41 4.82
CA ARG A 164 9.02 25.48 4.13
C ARG A 164 9.17 25.41 2.61
N THR A 165 8.07 25.05 1.94
CA THR A 165 7.90 25.12 0.48
C THR A 165 6.60 25.86 0.13
N ASP A 166 6.50 26.40 -1.09
CA ASP A 166 5.29 27.10 -1.55
C ASP A 166 4.16 26.12 -1.92
N LEU A 167 4.50 24.95 -2.46
CA LEU A 167 3.57 23.86 -2.74
C LEU A 167 3.33 23.02 -1.47
N ASN A 168 2.19 22.34 -1.38
CA ASN A 168 1.93 21.34 -0.33
C ASN A 168 2.78 20.08 -0.56
N GLU A 169 4.07 20.20 -0.27
CA GLU A 169 5.12 19.21 -0.50
C GLU A 169 5.84 18.90 0.83
N PRO A 170 5.25 18.05 1.68
CA PRO A 170 5.79 17.74 3.01
C PRO A 170 7.16 17.03 2.97
N HIS A 171 7.53 16.38 1.87
CA HIS A 171 8.84 15.72 1.76
C HIS A 171 10.01 16.71 1.87
N TRP A 172 9.78 17.97 1.46
CA TRP A 172 10.77 19.05 1.39
C TRP A 172 10.45 20.21 2.34
N SER A 173 9.41 20.09 3.17
CA SER A 173 8.91 21.15 4.06
C SER A 173 8.81 20.64 5.48
N TYR A 174 9.72 21.10 6.35
CA TYR A 174 9.73 20.76 7.76
C TYR A 174 8.40 21.10 8.44
N MET A 175 7.82 22.27 8.16
CA MET A 175 6.54 22.68 8.74
C MET A 175 5.43 21.70 8.39
N LEU A 176 5.28 21.33 7.12
CA LEU A 176 4.25 20.40 6.68
C LEU A 176 4.51 18.98 7.19
N ALA A 177 5.78 18.55 7.27
CA ALA A 177 6.14 17.25 7.82
C ALA A 177 5.80 17.15 9.32
N VAL A 178 5.98 18.24 10.09
CA VAL A 178 5.55 18.31 11.49
C VAL A 178 4.03 18.32 11.61
N GLU A 179 3.32 19.09 10.79
CA GLU A 179 1.85 19.15 10.79
C GLU A 179 1.19 17.81 10.47
N ARG A 180 1.81 17.02 9.58
CA ARG A 180 1.37 15.65 9.25
C ARG A 180 1.80 14.60 10.26
N GLY A 181 2.61 14.96 11.26
CA GLY A 181 3.14 14.02 12.24
C GLY A 181 4.26 13.11 11.72
N TRP A 182 4.89 13.44 10.59
CA TRP A 182 6.06 12.71 10.08
C TRP A 182 7.29 13.03 10.92
N MET A 183 7.45 14.31 11.26
CA MET A 183 8.54 14.78 12.11
C MET A 183 8.06 14.92 13.56
N PRO A 184 8.85 14.46 14.55
CA PRO A 184 8.46 14.54 15.95
C PRO A 184 8.48 15.99 16.45
N GLN A 185 7.48 16.35 17.25
CA GLN A 185 7.42 17.64 17.93
C GLN A 185 8.24 17.56 19.24
N GLY A 186 9.33 18.33 19.33
CA GLY A 186 10.09 18.48 20.57
C GLY A 186 11.32 17.56 20.67
N ASN A 187 11.29 16.59 21.58
CA ASN A 187 12.49 15.86 22.03
C ASN A 187 12.87 14.71 21.09
N PHE A 188 14.07 14.78 20.49
CA PHE A 188 14.62 13.73 19.64
C PHE A 188 15.26 12.56 20.40
N ASN A 189 15.33 12.63 21.73
CA ASN A 189 15.79 11.53 22.59
C ASN A 189 14.67 10.54 22.95
N ASP A 190 13.55 10.57 22.22
CA ASP A 190 12.48 9.60 22.39
C ASP A 190 12.99 8.18 22.10
N PRO A 191 12.74 7.18 22.97
CA PRO A 191 13.13 5.79 22.72
C PRO A 191 12.66 5.23 21.38
N ARG A 192 11.54 5.73 20.85
CA ARG A 192 11.01 5.37 19.52
C ARG A 192 11.98 5.75 18.39
N ILE A 193 12.64 6.89 18.55
CA ILE A 193 13.64 7.39 17.60
C ILE A 193 14.96 6.67 17.84
N GLN A 194 15.40 6.56 19.09
CA GLN A 194 16.68 5.94 19.42
C GLN A 194 16.74 4.47 18.98
N ASN A 195 15.65 3.73 19.16
CA ASN A 195 15.55 2.33 18.74
C ASN A 195 15.05 2.15 17.30
N ALA A 196 14.87 3.23 16.53
CA ALA A 196 14.27 3.14 15.20
C ALA A 196 15.06 2.26 14.23
N CYS A 197 16.37 2.12 14.44
CA CYS A 197 17.28 1.37 13.58
C CYS A 197 17.66 -0.01 14.12
N ARG A 198 17.00 -0.53 15.15
CA ARG A 198 17.42 -1.77 15.82
C ARG A 198 17.52 -2.95 14.84
N ASN A 199 16.53 -3.15 13.98
CA ASN A 199 16.50 -4.27 13.03
C ASN A 199 17.61 -4.15 11.97
N GLU A 200 17.90 -2.93 11.52
CA GLU A 200 19.00 -2.61 10.61
C GLU A 200 20.37 -2.81 11.27
N ASP A 201 20.52 -2.35 12.51
CA ASP A 201 21.74 -2.51 13.31
C ASP A 201 22.02 -3.99 13.61
N GLU A 202 20.97 -4.82 13.78
CA GLU A 202 21.04 -6.28 13.91
C GLU A 202 21.22 -7.03 12.57
N MET A 203 21.33 -6.29 11.45
CA MET A 203 21.55 -6.80 10.10
C MET A 203 20.53 -7.88 9.67
N ALA A 204 19.25 -7.71 10.02
CA ALA A 204 18.19 -8.69 9.79
C ALA A 204 17.69 -8.79 8.32
N TYR A 205 18.45 -8.29 7.35
CA TYR A 205 18.02 -8.19 5.95
C TYR A 205 18.92 -8.94 4.99
N LYS A 206 18.30 -9.49 3.93
CA LYS A 206 18.95 -10.06 2.74
C LYS A 206 18.69 -9.20 1.51
N CYS A 207 19.66 -9.20 0.60
CA CYS A 207 19.54 -8.53 -0.69
C CYS A 207 19.13 -9.53 -1.78
N TYR A 208 18.20 -9.13 -2.63
CA TYR A 208 17.72 -9.91 -3.76
C TYR A 208 17.69 -9.07 -5.03
N LEU A 209 17.84 -9.73 -6.18
CA LEU A 209 17.59 -9.13 -7.48
C LEU A 209 16.08 -8.94 -7.70
N LYS A 210 15.68 -7.75 -8.16
CA LYS A 210 14.30 -7.46 -8.57
C LYS A 210 13.89 -8.33 -9.75
N HIS A 211 12.61 -8.68 -9.86
CA HIS A 211 12.10 -9.40 -11.02
C HIS A 211 12.14 -8.52 -12.28
N ASP A 212 12.31 -9.15 -13.44
CA ASP A 212 12.22 -8.54 -14.77
C ASP A 212 13.14 -7.33 -15.01
N MET A 213 14.30 -7.31 -14.35
CA MET A 213 15.30 -6.28 -14.58
C MET A 213 15.93 -6.39 -15.97
N PRO A 214 16.19 -5.27 -16.67
CA PRO A 214 16.90 -5.31 -17.96
C PRO A 214 18.28 -5.95 -17.81
N GLU A 215 18.61 -6.93 -18.66
CA GLU A 215 19.87 -7.69 -18.60
C GLU A 215 21.10 -6.77 -18.55
N GLN A 216 21.08 -5.65 -19.29
CA GLN A 216 22.17 -4.69 -19.29
C GLN A 216 22.43 -4.05 -17.92
N ASN A 217 21.40 -3.86 -17.11
CA ASN A 217 21.55 -3.31 -15.76
C ASN A 217 22.07 -4.40 -14.80
N VAL A 218 21.61 -5.63 -14.97
CA VAL A 218 22.10 -6.80 -14.21
C VAL A 218 23.60 -7.01 -14.47
N LEU A 219 24.01 -7.05 -15.73
CA LEU A 219 25.41 -7.23 -16.11
C LEU A 219 26.32 -6.11 -15.58
N LYS A 220 25.85 -4.85 -15.54
CA LYS A 220 26.60 -3.75 -14.92
C LYS A 220 26.83 -3.94 -13.42
N ALA A 221 25.84 -4.47 -12.70
CA ALA A 221 26.00 -4.76 -11.28
C ALA A 221 27.00 -5.90 -11.05
N ILE A 222 26.95 -6.96 -11.87
CA ILE A 222 27.90 -8.06 -11.81
C ILE A 222 29.33 -7.60 -12.14
N ASP A 223 29.50 -6.80 -13.19
CA ASP A 223 30.78 -6.18 -13.54
C ASP A 223 31.34 -5.33 -12.39
N TYR A 224 30.48 -4.54 -11.72
CA TYR A 224 30.86 -3.82 -10.51
C TYR A 224 31.35 -4.76 -9.40
N ILE A 225 30.58 -5.80 -9.05
CA ILE A 225 30.96 -6.77 -8.01
C ILE A 225 32.31 -7.43 -8.34
N LEU A 226 32.50 -7.88 -9.58
CA LEU A 226 33.74 -8.50 -10.05
C LEU A 226 34.92 -7.53 -9.99
N SER A 227 34.71 -6.25 -10.32
CA SER A 227 35.76 -5.22 -10.23
C SER A 227 36.26 -5.01 -8.79
N GLN A 228 35.37 -5.10 -7.81
CA GLN A 228 35.72 -4.94 -6.39
C GLN A 228 36.48 -6.16 -5.85
N LYS A 229 36.23 -7.35 -6.40
CA LYS A 229 36.92 -8.59 -6.03
C LYS A 229 38.36 -8.70 -6.56
N ASN A 230 38.80 -7.80 -7.43
CA ASN A 230 40.18 -7.57 -7.88
C ASN A 230 41.07 -8.85 -7.91
N GLU A 231 40.70 -9.81 -8.78
CA GLU A 231 41.33 -11.13 -9.02
C GLU A 231 40.93 -12.31 -8.12
N THR A 232 40.20 -12.11 -7.03
CA THR A 232 39.67 -13.22 -6.20
C THR A 232 38.42 -13.89 -6.78
N ALA A 233 37.83 -13.32 -7.84
CA ALA A 233 36.66 -13.87 -8.51
C ALA A 233 36.95 -15.20 -9.21
N THR A 234 36.10 -16.19 -8.91
CA THR A 234 36.14 -17.54 -9.49
C THR A 234 35.85 -17.54 -10.98
N VAL A 235 36.24 -18.63 -11.66
CA VAL A 235 35.94 -18.83 -13.10
C VAL A 235 34.43 -18.85 -13.34
N TYR A 236 33.66 -19.39 -12.39
CA TYR A 236 32.19 -19.41 -12.46
C TYR A 236 31.61 -17.99 -12.39
N GLU A 237 32.02 -17.18 -11.43
CA GLU A 237 31.53 -15.78 -11.30
C GLU A 237 31.85 -14.94 -12.54
N LYS A 238 33.01 -15.14 -13.17
CA LYS A 238 33.35 -14.47 -14.42
C LYS A 238 32.48 -14.93 -15.59
N SER A 239 32.05 -16.20 -15.60
CA SER A 239 31.20 -16.74 -16.67
C SER A 239 29.77 -16.18 -16.66
N VAL A 240 29.33 -15.58 -15.55
CA VAL A 240 28.01 -14.95 -15.43
C VAL A 240 27.84 -13.79 -16.43
N LEU A 241 28.93 -13.12 -16.82
CA LEU A 241 28.89 -12.05 -17.82
C LEU A 241 28.48 -12.52 -19.23
N ASP A 242 28.62 -13.81 -19.52
CA ASP A 242 28.24 -14.42 -20.81
C ASP A 242 26.83 -15.05 -20.78
N MET A 243 26.20 -15.14 -19.61
CA MET A 243 24.86 -15.73 -19.42
C MET A 243 23.75 -14.79 -19.91
N LYS A 244 22.56 -15.35 -20.17
CA LYS A 244 21.37 -14.60 -20.60
C LYS A 244 20.09 -15.16 -19.99
N GLY A 245 19.04 -14.33 -19.95
CA GLY A 245 17.72 -14.73 -19.49
C GLY A 245 17.68 -15.18 -18.02
N GLY A 246 16.92 -16.26 -17.76
CA GLY A 246 16.73 -16.77 -16.39
C GLY A 246 18.03 -17.22 -15.71
N GLU A 247 18.96 -17.82 -16.45
CA GLU A 247 20.24 -18.28 -15.92
C GLU A 247 21.10 -17.11 -15.42
N LEU A 248 21.10 -16.00 -16.16
CA LEU A 248 21.74 -14.75 -15.71
C LEU A 248 21.09 -14.23 -14.43
N ASN A 249 19.76 -14.21 -14.35
CA ASN A 249 19.05 -13.68 -13.19
C ASN A 249 19.31 -14.51 -11.92
N ASP A 250 19.31 -15.84 -12.03
CA ASP A 250 19.56 -16.72 -10.89
C ASP A 250 21.01 -16.57 -10.38
N ALA A 251 22.00 -16.65 -11.29
CA ALA A 251 23.40 -16.49 -10.92
C ALA A 251 23.71 -15.07 -10.41
N ALA A 252 23.11 -14.04 -11.01
CA ALA A 252 23.27 -12.66 -10.57
C ALA A 252 22.65 -12.41 -9.19
N ASN A 253 21.49 -13.00 -8.91
CA ASN A 253 20.85 -12.90 -7.60
C ASN A 253 21.74 -13.45 -6.49
N ASP A 254 22.34 -14.63 -6.69
CA ASP A 254 23.24 -15.24 -5.71
C ASP A 254 24.49 -14.37 -5.48
N MET A 255 25.11 -13.90 -6.56
CA MET A 255 26.27 -13.00 -6.46
C MET A 255 25.97 -11.69 -5.74
N ILE A 256 24.80 -11.08 -5.99
CA ILE A 256 24.35 -9.85 -5.33
C ILE A 256 24.10 -10.10 -3.84
N ALA A 257 23.42 -11.20 -3.50
CA ALA A 257 23.11 -11.57 -2.14
C ALA A 257 24.38 -11.81 -1.32
N ASP A 258 25.31 -12.62 -1.84
CA ASP A 258 26.58 -12.96 -1.18
C ASP A 258 27.45 -11.72 -1.00
N TYR A 259 27.61 -10.91 -2.06
CA TYR A 259 28.43 -9.70 -1.98
C TYR A 259 27.85 -8.68 -0.99
N PHE A 260 26.53 -8.54 -0.94
CA PHE A 260 25.89 -7.70 0.07
C PHE A 260 26.13 -8.25 1.48
N ASP A 261 25.98 -9.55 1.71
CA ASP A 261 26.14 -10.15 3.05
C ASP A 261 27.57 -9.99 3.59
N ASP A 262 28.56 -10.20 2.72
CA ASP A 262 29.99 -10.07 3.06
C ASP A 262 30.39 -8.62 3.39
N ASN A 263 29.69 -7.63 2.81
CA ASN A 263 30.12 -6.23 2.84
C ASN A 263 29.10 -5.26 3.45
N LYS A 264 27.96 -5.75 3.96
CA LYS A 264 26.93 -4.89 4.56
C LYS A 264 27.44 -4.10 5.78
N VAL A 265 28.40 -4.65 6.53
CA VAL A 265 29.09 -3.98 7.64
C VAL A 265 29.97 -2.82 7.16
N ALA A 266 30.48 -2.90 5.94
CA ALA A 266 31.38 -1.89 5.36
C ALA A 266 30.65 -0.75 4.61
N GLY A 267 29.31 -0.71 4.64
CA GLY A 267 28.56 0.39 4.03
C GLY A 267 28.00 0.15 2.61
N ILE A 268 28.16 -1.05 2.02
CA ILE A 268 27.58 -1.40 0.70
C ILE A 268 26.04 -1.53 0.69
N THR A 269 25.33 -0.74 -0.12
CA THR A 269 23.85 -0.74 -0.23
C THR A 269 23.34 -1.82 -1.19
N CYS A 270 22.18 -2.41 -0.88
CA CYS A 270 21.43 -3.30 -1.77
C CYS A 270 20.64 -2.53 -2.86
N ASP A 271 21.32 -1.64 -3.56
CA ASP A 271 20.74 -0.86 -4.66
C ASP A 271 21.25 -1.37 -6.01
N PHE A 272 22.57 -1.54 -6.14
CA PHE A 272 23.26 -2.02 -7.34
C PHE A 272 22.77 -1.34 -8.64
N GLY A 273 22.51 -0.02 -8.57
CA GLY A 273 21.97 0.74 -9.70
C GLY A 273 20.47 0.49 -9.92
N GLY A 274 19.69 0.40 -8.85
CA GLY A 274 18.25 0.22 -8.88
C GLY A 274 17.77 -1.21 -9.14
N ILE A 275 18.65 -2.22 -9.23
CA ILE A 275 18.24 -3.61 -9.50
C ILE A 275 18.08 -4.45 -8.22
N GLY A 276 18.69 -4.03 -7.13
CA GLY A 276 18.63 -4.71 -5.83
C GLY A 276 17.38 -4.31 -5.04
N MET A 277 16.91 -5.23 -4.21
CA MET A 277 15.86 -4.99 -3.22
C MET A 277 16.15 -5.74 -1.92
N LEU A 278 15.91 -5.09 -0.78
CA LEU A 278 16.03 -5.72 0.52
C LEU A 278 14.76 -6.47 0.91
N VAL A 279 14.96 -7.64 1.50
CA VAL A 279 13.93 -8.48 2.11
C VAL A 279 14.38 -8.82 3.52
N GLU A 280 13.51 -8.63 4.50
CA GLU A 280 13.79 -9.00 5.88
C GLU A 280 13.73 -10.53 6.06
N GLU A 281 14.71 -11.09 6.77
CA GLU A 281 14.68 -12.51 7.10
C GLU A 281 13.70 -12.78 8.24
N ASN A 282 12.86 -13.81 8.09
CA ASN A 282 11.99 -14.31 9.15
C ASN A 282 12.83 -14.89 10.31
N LYS A 283 13.36 -14.04 11.18
CA LYS A 283 13.79 -14.45 12.51
C LYS A 283 12.54 -14.70 13.35
N THR A 284 12.51 -15.80 14.10
CA THR A 284 11.55 -15.98 15.19
C THR A 284 11.87 -14.93 16.26
N VAL A 285 11.18 -13.79 16.19
CA VAL A 285 11.31 -12.67 17.13
C VAL A 285 10.94 -13.19 18.53
N THR A 286 11.89 -13.19 19.46
CA THR A 286 11.63 -13.49 20.88
C THR A 286 11.08 -12.25 21.58
N GLU A 287 10.29 -12.43 22.65
CA GLU A 287 9.58 -11.35 23.37
C GLU A 287 10.48 -10.17 23.86
N GLU A 288 11.80 -10.36 23.88
CA GLU A 288 12.81 -9.35 24.24
C GLU A 288 13.24 -8.43 23.07
N ASN A 289 12.82 -8.76 21.83
CA ASN A 289 13.10 -7.97 20.62
C ASN A 289 11.98 -6.97 20.29
N PHE A 290 10.90 -6.96 21.06
CA PHE A 290 9.74 -6.13 20.80
C PHE A 290 9.92 -4.72 21.36
N VAL A 291 10.15 -3.75 20.48
CA VAL A 291 9.69 -2.39 20.72
C VAL A 291 8.30 -2.31 20.08
N ASP A 292 7.29 -1.99 20.89
CA ASP A 292 5.83 -2.10 20.71
C ASP A 292 5.21 -1.58 19.37
N TRP A 293 6.02 -1.04 18.46
CA TRP A 293 5.57 -0.35 17.24
C TRP A 293 6.01 -0.99 15.92
N ASP A 294 7.02 -1.86 15.88
CA ASP A 294 7.23 -2.71 14.69
C ASP A 294 5.97 -3.57 14.46
N VAL A 295 5.38 -4.11 15.54
CA VAL A 295 4.12 -4.88 15.48
C VAL A 295 2.90 -4.03 15.06
N ALA A 296 2.91 -2.72 15.29
CA ALA A 296 1.80 -1.85 14.88
C ALA A 296 1.79 -1.60 13.36
N TYR A 297 2.97 -1.64 12.74
CA TYR A 297 3.14 -1.50 11.29
C TYR A 297 3.07 -2.84 10.56
N PHE A 298 3.60 -3.89 11.20
CA PHE A 298 3.56 -5.28 10.75
C PHE A 298 2.43 -6.06 11.39
N GLY A 299 1.37 -5.39 11.82
CA GLY A 299 0.15 -6.04 12.27
C GLY A 299 -0.34 -6.88 11.12
N ILE A 300 0.07 -8.15 11.11
CA ILE A 300 -0.51 -9.19 10.29
C ILE A 300 -1.98 -9.02 10.66
N VAL A 301 -2.75 -8.44 9.74
CA VAL A 301 -4.16 -8.72 9.72
C VAL A 301 -4.15 -10.20 9.39
N GLU A 302 -4.00 -11.03 10.42
CA GLU A 302 -4.59 -12.33 10.41
C GLU A 302 -6.05 -11.98 10.18
N ASN A 303 -6.43 -11.92 8.91
CA ASN A 303 -7.72 -12.39 8.50
C ASN A 303 -7.72 -13.84 8.97
N LYS A 304 -7.93 -14.04 10.28
CA LYS A 304 -8.63 -15.19 10.80
C LYS A 304 -9.95 -15.07 10.06
N GLY A 305 -9.99 -15.70 8.87
CA GLY A 305 -11.23 -15.91 8.17
C GLY A 305 -12.24 -16.43 9.18
N LEU A 306 -13.52 -16.17 8.93
CA LEU A 306 -14.61 -16.56 9.82
C LEU A 306 -14.30 -17.89 10.49
N ASN A 307 -14.17 -17.85 11.82
CA ASN A 307 -13.81 -19.03 12.61
C ASN A 307 -14.80 -20.15 12.22
N TRP A 308 -14.37 -21.43 12.23
CA TRP A 308 -15.21 -22.53 11.74
C TRP A 308 -16.62 -22.54 12.35
N TRP A 309 -16.75 -22.10 13.61
CA TRP A 309 -18.04 -21.92 14.27
C TRP A 309 -18.89 -20.78 13.67
N GLN A 310 -18.29 -19.65 13.31
CA GLN A 310 -18.97 -18.53 12.65
C GLN A 310 -19.41 -18.92 11.24
N LEU A 311 -18.58 -19.66 10.51
CA LEU A 311 -18.92 -20.21 9.19
C LEU A 311 -20.08 -21.21 9.29
N ALA A 312 -20.04 -22.12 10.29
CA ALA A 312 -21.14 -23.02 10.58
C ALA A 312 -22.43 -22.27 10.95
N LEU A 313 -22.32 -21.19 11.73
CA LEU A 313 -23.46 -20.36 12.13
C LEU A 313 -24.07 -19.61 10.93
N VAL A 314 -23.26 -19.06 10.02
CA VAL A 314 -23.74 -18.41 8.79
C VAL A 314 -24.46 -19.41 7.89
N VAL A 315 -23.89 -20.61 7.69
CA VAL A 315 -24.54 -21.67 6.89
C VAL A 315 -25.84 -22.13 7.53
N LEU A 316 -25.86 -22.28 8.86
CA LEU A 316 -27.05 -22.71 9.60
C LEU A 316 -28.16 -21.65 9.54
N LEU A 317 -27.85 -20.38 9.80
CA LEU A 317 -28.81 -19.28 9.69
C LEU A 317 -29.29 -19.08 8.25
N GLY A 318 -28.40 -19.14 7.27
CA GLY A 318 -28.74 -19.06 5.85
C GLY A 318 -29.69 -20.18 5.42
N SER A 319 -29.44 -21.40 5.90
CA SER A 319 -30.28 -22.57 5.61
C SER A 319 -31.66 -22.47 6.26
N ILE A 320 -31.73 -22.01 7.52
CA ILE A 320 -33.00 -21.76 8.22
C ILE A 320 -33.79 -20.66 7.50
N PHE A 321 -33.15 -19.53 7.19
CA PHE A 321 -33.79 -18.40 6.52
C PHE A 321 -34.29 -18.80 5.13
N GLY A 322 -33.46 -19.47 4.33
CA GLY A 322 -33.83 -20.00 3.03
C GLY A 322 -34.99 -21.00 3.08
N ALA A 323 -34.96 -21.94 4.04
CA ALA A 323 -36.04 -22.89 4.24
C ALA A 323 -37.35 -22.21 4.67
N THR A 324 -37.28 -21.20 5.55
CA THR A 324 -38.48 -20.45 5.97
C THR A 324 -39.11 -19.66 4.83
N ILE A 325 -38.29 -18.99 4.01
CA ILE A 325 -38.78 -18.26 2.83
C ILE A 325 -39.35 -19.23 1.80
N GLY A 326 -38.63 -20.31 1.49
CA GLY A 326 -39.09 -21.34 0.55
C GLY A 326 -40.40 -21.98 1.00
N PHE A 327 -40.53 -22.27 2.30
CA PHE A 327 -41.77 -22.78 2.89
C PHE A 327 -42.92 -21.77 2.80
N ALA A 328 -42.68 -20.50 3.12
CA ALA A 328 -43.71 -19.46 3.01
C ALA A 328 -44.18 -19.24 1.56
N ILE A 329 -43.25 -19.21 0.60
CA ILE A 329 -43.55 -19.15 -0.83
C ILE A 329 -44.33 -20.40 -1.27
N GLY A 330 -43.90 -21.60 -0.86
CA GLY A 330 -44.59 -22.85 -1.14
C GLY A 330 -46.02 -22.86 -0.60
N MET A 331 -46.21 -22.39 0.63
CA MET A 331 -47.54 -22.23 1.24
C MET A 331 -48.41 -21.24 0.47
N ARG A 332 -47.84 -20.13 -0.03
CA ARG A 332 -48.61 -19.09 -0.72
C ARG A 332 -48.98 -19.46 -2.15
N PHE A 333 -48.07 -20.08 -2.90
CA PHE A 333 -48.22 -20.25 -4.35
C PHE A 333 -48.57 -21.68 -4.78
N ASN A 334 -48.35 -22.70 -3.95
CA ASN A 334 -48.67 -24.09 -4.29
C ASN A 334 -49.86 -24.62 -3.46
N LYS A 335 -51.04 -24.64 -4.07
CA LYS A 335 -52.30 -25.11 -3.43
C LYS A 335 -52.22 -26.54 -2.92
N LYS A 336 -51.54 -27.45 -3.64
CA LYS A 336 -51.39 -28.87 -3.24
C LYS A 336 -50.49 -28.98 -2.01
N PHE A 337 -49.37 -28.25 -2.00
CA PHE A 337 -48.46 -28.20 -0.85
C PHE A 337 -49.15 -27.63 0.40
N ASN A 338 -49.85 -26.50 0.26
CA ASN A 338 -50.61 -25.89 1.36
C ASN A 338 -51.68 -26.85 1.94
N LYS A 339 -52.47 -27.51 1.08
CA LYS A 339 -53.48 -28.50 1.50
C LYS A 339 -52.84 -29.67 2.26
N MET A 340 -51.69 -30.14 1.82
CA MET A 340 -50.96 -31.24 2.48
C MET A 340 -50.39 -30.80 3.85
N VAL A 341 -49.78 -29.63 3.93
CA VAL A 341 -49.24 -29.07 5.19
C VAL A 341 -50.35 -28.83 6.20
N ARG A 342 -51.50 -28.26 5.79
CA ARG A 342 -52.67 -28.05 6.68
C ARG A 342 -53.25 -29.35 7.23
N LYS A 343 -53.22 -30.44 6.44
CA LYS A 343 -53.71 -31.75 6.88
C LYS A 343 -52.75 -32.45 7.85
N SER A 344 -51.48 -32.06 7.88
CA SER A 344 -50.48 -32.61 8.81
C SER A 344 -50.77 -32.26 10.27
N THR A 345 -50.27 -33.07 11.21
CA THR A 345 -50.38 -32.84 12.66
C THR A 345 -49.77 -31.50 13.09
N PHE A 346 -48.71 -31.06 12.41
CA PHE A 346 -48.08 -29.76 12.63
C PHE A 346 -48.96 -28.60 12.16
N GLY A 347 -49.53 -28.70 10.94
CA GLY A 347 -50.41 -27.67 10.38
C GLY A 347 -51.67 -27.44 11.21
N ARG A 348 -52.30 -28.50 11.72
CA ARG A 348 -53.50 -28.40 12.57
C ARG A 348 -53.24 -27.62 13.87
N ARG A 349 -52.07 -27.81 14.48
CA ARG A 349 -51.65 -27.05 15.69
C ARG A 349 -51.36 -25.58 15.38
N MET A 350 -50.83 -25.29 14.20
CA MET A 350 -50.53 -23.92 13.76
C MET A 350 -51.80 -23.12 13.47
N THR A 351 -52.78 -23.74 12.80
CA THR A 351 -54.09 -23.12 12.53
C THR A 351 -54.89 -22.86 13.80
N SER A 352 -54.73 -23.67 14.85
CA SER A 352 -55.37 -23.44 16.14
C SER A 352 -54.62 -22.44 17.03
N SER A 353 -53.45 -21.94 16.63
CA SER A 353 -52.71 -20.94 17.42
C SER A 353 -53.33 -19.56 17.25
N GLY A 354 -53.51 -18.80 18.33
CA GLY A 354 -54.12 -17.46 18.30
C GLY A 354 -53.19 -16.34 17.79
N ASN A 355 -52.15 -16.66 17.01
CA ASN A 355 -51.16 -15.68 16.56
C ASN A 355 -51.44 -15.22 15.12
N ASP A 356 -52.17 -14.11 14.99
CA ASP A 356 -52.68 -13.59 13.71
C ASP A 356 -51.60 -13.24 12.69
N LEU A 357 -50.41 -12.85 13.16
CA LEU A 357 -49.28 -12.53 12.28
C LEU A 357 -48.79 -13.77 11.51
N LEU A 358 -48.80 -14.93 12.16
CA LEU A 358 -48.37 -16.19 11.59
C LEU A 358 -49.42 -16.75 10.61
N LYS A 359 -50.72 -16.55 10.93
CA LYS A 359 -51.83 -16.88 10.03
C LYS A 359 -51.81 -16.04 8.76
N ASN A 360 -51.58 -14.74 8.87
CA ASN A 360 -51.50 -13.82 7.73
C ASN A 360 -50.29 -14.11 6.84
N THR A 361 -49.13 -14.40 7.43
CA THR A 361 -47.89 -14.68 6.67
C THR A 361 -47.97 -16.00 5.89
N LEU A 362 -48.63 -17.01 6.44
CA LEU A 362 -48.80 -18.32 5.80
C LEU A 362 -50.14 -18.48 5.06
N SER A 363 -50.92 -17.41 4.94
CA SER A 363 -52.25 -17.38 4.32
C SER A 363 -53.19 -18.48 4.87
N LEU A 364 -53.18 -18.69 6.19
CA LEU A 364 -54.03 -19.67 6.88
C LEU A 364 -55.34 -18.97 7.31
N SER A 365 -56.47 -19.38 6.73
CA SER A 365 -57.80 -18.93 7.15
C SER A 365 -58.30 -19.78 8.33
N ASP A 366 -58.99 -19.17 9.30
CA ASP A 366 -59.55 -19.87 10.45
C ASP A 366 -60.60 -20.90 10.03
N PHE A 367 -60.50 -22.11 10.57
CA PHE A 367 -61.42 -23.23 10.34
C PHE A 367 -62.40 -23.40 11.50
N SER A 368 -62.72 -22.32 12.22
CA SER A 368 -63.83 -22.32 13.17
C SER A 368 -65.14 -22.09 12.42
N GLY A 369 -65.67 -23.13 11.75
CA GLY A 369 -67.05 -23.11 11.27
C GLY A 369 -67.36 -23.67 9.89
N LEU A 370 -66.50 -24.50 9.29
CA LEU A 370 -66.86 -25.21 8.04
C LEU A 370 -66.89 -26.72 8.26
N ASP A 371 -68.09 -27.29 8.21
CA ASP A 371 -68.34 -28.72 8.08
C ASP A 371 -67.64 -29.27 6.82
N LEU A 372 -67.02 -30.43 6.98
CA LEU A 372 -66.02 -30.98 6.05
C LEU A 372 -66.62 -31.87 4.95
N ASP A 373 -67.90 -31.70 4.62
CA ASP A 373 -68.62 -32.56 3.68
C ASP A 373 -68.99 -31.90 2.33
N ASP A 374 -68.70 -30.60 2.10
CA ASP A 374 -69.25 -29.86 0.94
C ASP A 374 -68.22 -29.22 -0.02
N ILE A 375 -67.04 -29.83 -0.24
CA ILE A 375 -66.09 -29.35 -1.28
C ILE A 375 -65.69 -30.48 -2.21
N ASP A 376 -66.65 -30.91 -3.03
CA ASP A 376 -66.44 -31.61 -4.30
C ASP A 376 -67.41 -31.06 -5.37
N ASP A 377 -67.38 -29.75 -5.62
CA ASP A 377 -67.65 -29.21 -6.95
C ASP A 377 -67.41 -27.70 -6.96
N VAL A 378 -66.68 -27.21 -7.95
CA VAL A 378 -66.88 -25.94 -8.70
C VAL A 378 -65.58 -25.66 -9.45
N GLY A 379 -65.68 -25.86 -10.76
CA GLY A 379 -64.61 -25.70 -11.73
C GLY A 379 -64.26 -24.25 -12.09
N GLU A 380 -63.08 -24.19 -12.71
CA GLU A 380 -62.54 -23.27 -13.72
C GLU A 380 -63.27 -21.96 -14.05
N ASN A 381 -62.59 -20.83 -13.84
CA ASN A 381 -62.04 -19.95 -14.91
C ASN A 381 -61.82 -18.55 -14.33
N TYR A 382 -60.58 -18.06 -14.30
CA TYR A 382 -60.28 -16.64 -14.55
C TYR A 382 -58.83 -16.48 -15.05
N ASP A 383 -58.78 -15.88 -16.23
CA ASP A 383 -57.65 -15.48 -17.05
C ASP A 383 -56.84 -14.34 -16.39
N TYR A 384 -55.51 -14.41 -16.44
CA TYR A 384 -54.62 -13.36 -15.91
C TYR A 384 -53.95 -12.61 -17.07
N GLY A 385 -54.33 -11.35 -17.24
CA GLY A 385 -53.79 -10.44 -18.23
C GLY A 385 -52.31 -10.09 -18.02
N SER A 386 -51.61 -9.95 -19.15
CA SER A 386 -50.19 -9.55 -19.28
C SER A 386 -50.00 -8.04 -19.06
N PRO A 387 -48.84 -7.58 -18.52
CA PRO A 387 -48.56 -6.16 -18.34
C PRO A 387 -47.82 -5.56 -19.55
N GLU A 388 -48.43 -4.57 -20.21
CA GLU A 388 -47.76 -3.73 -21.22
C GLU A 388 -47.73 -2.24 -20.79
N ASN A 389 -46.51 -1.68 -20.91
CA ASN A 389 -46.15 -0.32 -21.32
C ASN A 389 -46.45 0.90 -20.42
N VAL A 390 -45.35 1.41 -19.83
CA VAL A 390 -45.19 2.76 -19.29
C VAL A 390 -44.64 3.68 -20.40
N PRO A 391 -45.22 4.86 -20.70
CA PRO A 391 -44.64 5.79 -21.66
C PRO A 391 -43.67 6.78 -21.02
N LEU A 392 -42.55 6.99 -21.70
CA LEU A 392 -41.57 8.07 -21.48
C LEU A 392 -42.19 9.45 -21.79
N ARG A 393 -41.93 10.44 -20.93
CA ARG A 393 -42.09 11.87 -21.24
C ARG A 393 -40.71 12.54 -21.25
N GLY A 394 -40.52 13.41 -22.25
CA GLY A 394 -39.36 14.28 -22.40
C GLY A 394 -39.52 15.63 -21.73
#